data_AF-A0AAD5NL83-F1
#
_entry.id   AF-A0AAD5NL83-F1
#
_cell.length_a   1.000
_cell.length_b   1.000
_cell.length_c   1.000
_cell.angle_alpha   90.00
_cell.angle_beta   90.00
_cell.angle_gamma   90.00
#
_symmetry.space_group_name_H-M   'P 1'
#
loop_
_entity.id
_entity.type
_entity.pdbx_description
1 polymer ?
#
loop_
_entity_poly.entity_id
_entity_poly.type
_entity_poly.pdbx_seq_one_letter_code
_entity_poly.pdbx_strand_id
1 'polypeptide(L)'
;MITQASQGELAVGLYSWAHNLLPIVGGKSCNPLSRDIILQLVERILSTPKAQTILVNGAVRKGERLMPPSALETLLRLTFPSTSARVKATERFEAIYPILKEVALAGAPGSKAMKQVAQQILNFAVKAAGESMSELSREAAGIFIWCLSQNADCYKQWDKVYQDNLEASVAVLKKLSEEWKEYSVKLSPFDPLRTTLQNFRHKNEQALASGAEAGREKHYKNADKYCKTILGRVSRGHGCLKSMALVVVAVAVGAAVMSPNMESLDWKKLAVVINSQLPF
;
A
#
# COMPACT_ATOMS: atom_id res chain seq x y z
N MET A 1 32.24 -17.69 -2.16
CA MET A 1 31.29 -17.83 -3.29
C MET A 1 30.32 -16.65 -3.42
N ILE A 2 29.46 -16.34 -2.43
CA ILE A 2 28.47 -15.24 -2.58
C ILE A 2 29.12 -13.86 -2.81
N THR A 3 30.22 -13.57 -2.14
CA THR A 3 30.97 -12.30 -2.30
C THR A 3 31.57 -12.14 -3.71
N GLN A 4 32.00 -13.24 -4.36
CA GLN A 4 32.48 -13.22 -5.75
C GLN A 4 31.32 -13.12 -6.75
N ALA A 5 30.19 -13.81 -6.50
CA ALA A 5 28.99 -13.68 -7.31
C ALA A 5 28.44 -12.24 -7.31
N SER A 6 28.54 -11.55 -6.16
CA SER A 6 28.15 -10.15 -6.00
C SER A 6 29.07 -9.16 -6.74
N GLN A 7 30.31 -9.55 -7.04
CA GLN A 7 31.26 -8.74 -7.83
C GLN A 7 30.98 -8.83 -9.34
N GLY A 8 30.38 -9.92 -9.82
CA GLY A 8 30.01 -10.11 -11.23
C GLY A 8 28.56 -9.75 -11.54
N GLU A 9 27.62 -9.95 -10.60
CA GLU A 9 26.20 -9.74 -10.83
C GLU A 9 25.42 -9.43 -9.53
N LEU A 10 25.12 -8.15 -9.29
CA LEU A 10 24.48 -7.66 -8.05
C LEU A 10 23.19 -8.42 -7.68
N ALA A 11 22.39 -8.78 -8.68
CA ALA A 11 21.15 -9.50 -8.48
C ALA A 11 21.36 -10.90 -7.90
N VAL A 12 22.38 -11.64 -8.35
CA VAL A 12 22.71 -12.97 -7.81
C VAL A 12 23.20 -12.86 -6.37
N GLY A 13 24.00 -11.81 -6.09
CA GLY A 13 24.44 -11.47 -4.75
C GLY A 13 23.26 -11.22 -3.80
N LEU A 14 22.34 -10.34 -4.20
CA LEU A 14 21.17 -10.01 -3.39
C LEU A 14 20.23 -11.21 -3.22
N TYR A 15 19.96 -11.96 -4.29
CA TYR A 15 19.16 -13.18 -4.22
C TYR A 15 19.74 -14.14 -3.17
N SER A 16 21.05 -14.41 -3.25
CA SER A 16 21.72 -15.33 -2.33
C SER A 16 21.67 -14.84 -0.89
N TRP A 17 21.83 -13.52 -0.69
CA TRP A 17 21.71 -12.90 0.63
C TRP A 17 20.30 -13.03 1.20
N ALA A 18 19.27 -12.71 0.42
CA ALA A 18 17.88 -12.72 0.86
C ALA A 18 17.36 -14.13 1.16
N HIS A 19 17.73 -15.13 0.36
CA HIS A 19 17.21 -16.50 0.50
C HIS A 19 17.98 -17.32 1.53
N ASN A 20 19.29 -17.09 1.69
CA ASN A 20 20.13 -17.97 2.50
C ASN A 20 20.70 -17.30 3.75
N LEU A 21 21.02 -16.00 3.70
CA LEU A 21 21.71 -15.32 4.80
C LEU A 21 20.76 -14.53 5.70
N LEU A 22 19.80 -13.81 5.13
CA LEU A 22 18.83 -13.04 5.90
C LEU A 22 18.01 -13.91 6.89
N PRO A 23 17.56 -15.13 6.54
CA PRO A 23 16.86 -16.00 7.50
C PRO A 23 17.71 -16.37 8.72
N ILE A 24 19.04 -16.50 8.54
CA ILE A 24 19.97 -16.74 9.65
C ILE A 24 19.94 -15.54 10.60
N VAL A 25 20.01 -14.32 10.05
CA VAL A 25 20.03 -13.09 10.85
C VAL A 25 18.72 -12.85 11.59
N GLY A 26 17.59 -13.18 10.97
CA GLY A 26 16.26 -13.16 11.61
C GLY A 26 16.07 -14.25 12.66
N GLY A 27 16.95 -15.26 12.70
CA GLY A 27 16.93 -16.34 13.67
C GLY A 27 17.47 -15.95 15.05
N LYS A 28 17.01 -16.66 16.08
CA LYS A 28 17.40 -16.42 17.48
C LYS A 28 18.88 -16.72 17.78
N SER A 29 19.56 -17.48 16.93
CA SER A 29 20.91 -18.01 17.16
C SER A 29 22.02 -17.29 16.38
N CYS A 30 21.71 -16.23 15.63
CA CYS A 30 22.74 -15.51 14.89
C CYS A 30 23.69 -14.76 15.84
N ASN A 31 24.94 -15.19 15.89
CA ASN A 31 25.97 -14.50 16.66
C ASN A 31 26.29 -13.11 16.04
N PRO A 32 26.81 -12.16 16.83
CA PRO A 32 27.09 -10.80 16.38
C PRO A 32 28.06 -10.72 15.19
N LEU A 33 29.10 -11.56 15.15
CA LEU A 33 30.08 -11.58 14.06
C LEU A 33 29.44 -12.00 12.73
N SER A 34 28.61 -13.04 12.75
CA SER A 34 27.90 -13.52 11.56
C SER A 34 26.93 -12.47 11.06
N ARG A 35 26.18 -11.82 11.97
CA ARG A 35 25.29 -10.71 11.64
C ARG A 35 26.06 -9.56 10.98
N ASP A 36 27.21 -9.21 11.52
CA ASP A 36 28.06 -8.15 10.98
C ASP A 36 28.52 -8.44 9.56
N ILE A 37 29.07 -9.63 9.30
CA ILE A 37 29.53 -10.06 7.97
C ILE A 37 28.38 -10.08 6.97
N ILE A 38 27.20 -10.59 7.38
CA ILE A 38 26.02 -10.66 6.52
C ILE A 38 25.53 -9.24 6.14
N LEU A 39 25.54 -8.30 7.09
CA LEU A 39 25.20 -6.90 6.81
C LEU A 39 26.23 -6.21 5.91
N GLN A 40 27.54 -6.43 6.16
CA GLN A 40 28.60 -5.86 5.33
C GLN A 40 28.47 -6.28 3.86
N LEU A 41 28.03 -7.52 3.62
CA LEU A 41 27.82 -8.02 2.26
C LEU A 41 26.71 -7.25 1.52
N VAL A 42 25.53 -7.08 2.14
CA VAL A 42 24.43 -6.37 1.48
C VAL A 42 24.72 -4.87 1.37
N GLU A 43 25.37 -4.27 2.35
CA GLU A 43 25.82 -2.88 2.28
C GLU A 43 26.77 -2.65 1.11
N ARG A 44 27.70 -3.58 0.86
CA ARG A 44 28.59 -3.52 -0.30
C ARG A 44 27.83 -3.63 -1.63
N ILE A 45 26.84 -4.54 -1.70
CA ILE A 45 25.97 -4.67 -2.87
C ILE A 45 25.25 -3.33 -3.14
N LEU A 46 24.64 -2.76 -2.11
CA LEU A 46 23.87 -1.52 -2.21
C LEU A 46 24.74 -0.27 -2.43
N SER A 47 25.99 -0.28 -1.99
CA SER A 47 26.96 0.80 -2.24
C SER A 47 27.48 0.82 -3.68
N THR A 48 27.17 -0.18 -4.51
CA THR A 48 27.60 -0.20 -5.92
C THR A 48 26.87 0.90 -6.69
N PRO A 49 27.56 1.67 -7.55
CA PRO A 49 26.89 2.69 -8.37
C PRO A 49 25.71 2.12 -9.16
N LYS A 50 24.56 2.78 -9.08
CA LYS A 50 23.29 2.37 -9.72
C LYS A 50 22.70 1.06 -9.21
N ALA A 51 23.15 0.54 -8.05
CA ALA A 51 22.63 -0.71 -7.47
C ALA A 51 21.11 -0.72 -7.36
N GLN A 52 20.50 0.35 -6.83
CA GLN A 52 19.04 0.47 -6.70
C GLN A 52 18.33 0.24 -8.04
N THR A 53 18.70 1.00 -9.09
CA THR A 53 18.09 0.86 -10.42
C THR A 53 18.28 -0.54 -11.00
N ILE A 54 19.48 -1.11 -10.88
CA ILE A 54 19.79 -2.46 -11.39
C ILE A 54 18.94 -3.51 -10.68
N LEU A 55 18.85 -3.43 -9.34
CA LEU A 55 18.14 -4.42 -8.52
C LEU A 55 16.63 -4.30 -8.65
N VAL A 56 16.08 -3.09 -8.76
CA VAL A 56 14.64 -2.86 -8.99
C VAL A 56 14.21 -3.35 -10.37
N ASN A 57 14.98 -3.02 -11.42
CA ASN A 57 14.70 -3.52 -12.78
C ASN A 57 14.89 -5.04 -12.88
N GLY A 58 15.81 -5.59 -12.09
CA GLY A 58 16.10 -7.02 -11.99
C GLY A 58 15.34 -7.75 -10.87
N ALA A 59 14.31 -7.15 -10.28
CA ALA A 59 13.66 -7.68 -9.06
C ALA A 59 13.05 -9.09 -9.24
N VAL A 60 12.72 -9.46 -10.48
CA VAL A 60 12.26 -10.80 -10.87
C VAL A 60 13.15 -11.34 -11.98
N ARG A 61 13.78 -12.50 -11.78
CA ARG A 61 14.68 -13.14 -12.75
C ARG A 61 14.32 -14.61 -12.88
N LYS A 62 14.09 -15.07 -14.11
CA LYS A 62 13.70 -16.46 -14.41
C LYS A 62 12.52 -16.97 -13.57
N GLY A 63 11.58 -16.07 -13.25
CA GLY A 63 10.40 -16.39 -12.43
C GLY A 63 10.62 -16.27 -10.91
N GLU A 64 11.84 -16.09 -10.45
CA GLU A 64 12.16 -15.95 -9.03
C GLU A 64 12.38 -14.49 -8.64
N ARG A 65 12.01 -14.13 -7.41
CA ARG A 65 12.19 -12.78 -6.87
C ARG A 65 13.53 -12.65 -6.18
N LEU A 66 14.21 -11.51 -6.32
CA LEU A 66 15.41 -11.25 -5.53
C LEU A 66 15.10 -11.17 -4.03
N MET A 67 13.99 -10.50 -3.70
CA MET A 67 13.48 -10.36 -2.34
C MET A 67 12.08 -10.99 -2.27
N PRO A 68 11.95 -12.23 -1.74
CA PRO A 68 10.64 -12.85 -1.56
C PRO A 68 9.85 -12.21 -0.40
N PRO A 69 8.52 -12.40 -0.31
CA PRO A 69 7.70 -11.86 0.78
C PRO A 69 8.22 -12.17 2.19
N SER A 70 8.74 -13.38 2.42
CA SER A 70 9.34 -13.77 3.71
C SER A 70 10.60 -12.98 4.08
N ALA A 71 11.41 -12.64 3.08
CA ALA A 71 12.58 -11.79 3.27
C ALA A 71 12.14 -10.35 3.63
N LEU A 72 11.10 -9.83 2.99
CA LEU A 72 10.53 -8.52 3.35
C LEU A 72 9.97 -8.52 4.78
N GLU A 73 9.24 -9.56 5.19
CA GLU A 73 8.75 -9.69 6.56
C GLU A 73 9.90 -9.69 7.58
N THR A 74 10.94 -10.48 7.31
CA THR A 74 12.14 -10.56 8.17
C THR A 74 12.82 -9.21 8.28
N LEU A 75 13.00 -8.54 7.14
CA LEU A 75 13.65 -7.24 7.07
C LEU A 75 12.84 -6.16 7.81
N LEU A 76 11.51 -6.15 7.65
CA LEU A 76 10.61 -5.25 8.35
C LEU A 76 10.77 -5.40 9.88
N ARG A 77 10.78 -6.63 10.39
CA ARG A 77 10.94 -6.89 11.84
C ARG A 77 12.35 -6.55 12.37
N LEU A 78 13.39 -6.76 11.57
CA LEU A 78 14.76 -6.39 11.93
C LEU A 78 15.00 -4.87 11.92
N THR A 79 14.25 -4.15 11.09
CA THR A 79 14.34 -2.68 10.95
C THR A 79 13.57 -1.96 12.05
N PHE A 80 12.39 -2.47 12.41
CA PHE A 80 11.52 -1.85 13.42
C PHE A 80 11.31 -2.79 14.63
N PRO A 81 12.37 -3.15 15.37
CA PRO A 81 12.23 -3.92 16.60
C PRO A 81 11.58 -3.07 17.70
N SER A 82 11.20 -3.71 18.81
CA SER A 82 10.80 -2.98 20.01
C SER A 82 11.96 -2.12 20.52
N THR A 83 11.63 -1.01 21.21
CA THR A 83 12.64 -0.07 21.75
C THR A 83 13.69 -0.78 22.61
N SER A 84 13.28 -1.79 23.39
CA SER A 84 14.18 -2.58 24.23
C SER A 84 15.03 -3.60 23.47
N ALA A 85 14.61 -4.02 22.27
CA ALA A 85 15.35 -4.96 21.43
C ALA A 85 16.28 -4.27 20.42
N ARG A 86 16.30 -2.94 20.42
CA ARG A 86 17.12 -2.14 19.51
C ARG A 86 18.60 -2.29 19.86
N VAL A 87 19.38 -2.70 18.87
CA VAL A 87 20.84 -2.89 18.96
C VAL A 87 21.57 -2.04 17.91
N LYS A 88 22.90 -1.92 17.99
CA LYS A 88 23.72 -1.19 16.99
C LYS A 88 23.47 -1.65 15.54
N ALA A 89 23.17 -2.93 15.33
CA ALA A 89 22.84 -3.45 14.00
C ALA A 89 21.51 -2.90 13.44
N THR A 90 20.61 -2.38 14.27
CA THR A 90 19.31 -1.84 13.83
C THR A 90 19.49 -0.66 12.89
N GLU A 91 20.41 0.25 13.20
CA GLU A 91 20.71 1.43 12.37
C GLU A 91 21.17 1.04 10.96
N ARG A 92 21.88 -0.10 10.86
CA ARG A 92 22.32 -0.65 9.58
C ARG A 92 21.15 -1.23 8.79
N PHE A 93 20.20 -1.89 9.46
CA PHE A 93 18.96 -2.32 8.83
C PHE A 93 18.13 -1.15 8.32
N GLU A 94 18.01 -0.08 9.11
CA GLU A 94 17.32 1.16 8.71
C GLU A 94 17.93 1.79 7.47
N ALA A 95 19.26 1.78 7.35
CA ALA A 95 19.96 2.32 6.18
C ALA A 95 19.68 1.51 4.90
N ILE A 96 19.66 0.18 4.97
CA ILE A 96 19.45 -0.68 3.80
C ILE A 96 17.96 -0.90 3.47
N TYR A 97 17.07 -0.70 4.45
CA TYR A 97 15.65 -1.02 4.36
C TYR A 97 14.93 -0.37 3.17
N PRO A 98 15.06 0.95 2.89
CA PRO A 98 14.30 1.61 1.84
C PRO A 98 14.51 0.97 0.46
N ILE A 99 15.78 0.69 0.11
CA ILE A 99 16.13 0.10 -1.18
C ILE A 99 15.65 -1.36 -1.25
N LEU A 100 15.86 -2.14 -0.19
CA LEU A 100 15.46 -3.55 -0.17
C LEU A 100 13.94 -3.73 -0.18
N LYS A 101 13.19 -2.84 0.49
CA LYS A 101 11.73 -2.77 0.39
C LYS A 101 11.31 -2.49 -1.05
N GLU A 102 11.92 -1.51 -1.71
CA GLU A 102 11.59 -1.19 -3.10
C GLU A 102 11.82 -2.40 -4.02
N VAL A 103 12.95 -3.10 -3.87
CA VAL A 103 13.23 -4.33 -4.63
C VAL A 103 12.20 -5.42 -4.34
N ALA A 104 11.77 -5.58 -3.08
CA ALA A 104 10.75 -6.57 -2.71
C ALA A 104 9.37 -6.28 -3.32
N LEU A 105 9.01 -5.00 -3.42
CA LEU A 105 7.74 -4.54 -3.97
C LEU A 105 7.77 -4.34 -5.49
N ALA A 106 8.95 -4.38 -6.12
CA ALA A 106 9.12 -4.23 -7.55
C ALA A 106 8.63 -5.44 -8.35
N GLY A 107 8.25 -5.19 -9.61
CA GLY A 107 7.81 -6.18 -10.59
C GLY A 107 6.69 -5.65 -11.48
N ALA A 108 6.27 -6.46 -12.47
CA ALA A 108 5.27 -6.04 -13.46
C ALA A 108 3.89 -5.80 -12.81
N PRO A 109 3.36 -4.55 -12.84
CA PRO A 109 2.05 -4.22 -12.28
C PRO A 109 0.93 -5.03 -12.95
N GLY A 110 -0.08 -5.43 -12.18
CA GLY A 110 -1.24 -6.17 -12.68
C GLY A 110 -0.99 -7.63 -13.08
N SER A 111 0.26 -8.09 -13.12
CA SER A 111 0.61 -9.47 -13.44
C SER A 111 0.05 -10.47 -12.43
N LYS A 112 -0.22 -11.72 -12.87
CA LYS A 112 -0.69 -12.81 -11.99
C LYS A 112 0.25 -13.04 -10.81
N ALA A 113 1.56 -13.03 -11.07
CA ALA A 113 2.59 -13.19 -10.05
C ALA A 113 2.56 -12.04 -9.03
N MET A 114 2.41 -10.78 -9.48
CA MET A 114 2.32 -9.64 -8.58
C MET A 114 1.06 -9.69 -7.70
N LYS A 115 -0.08 -10.09 -8.26
CA LYS A 115 -1.32 -10.27 -7.50
C LYS A 115 -1.19 -11.29 -6.37
N GLN A 116 -0.51 -12.40 -6.63
CA GLN A 116 -0.23 -13.43 -5.63
C GLN A 116 0.74 -12.92 -4.55
N VAL A 117 1.78 -12.21 -4.95
CA VAL A 117 2.76 -11.61 -4.02
C VAL A 117 2.09 -10.59 -3.10
N ALA A 118 1.22 -9.73 -3.62
CA ALA A 118 0.47 -8.78 -2.81
C ALA A 118 -0.39 -9.47 -1.74
N GLN A 119 -1.04 -10.58 -2.08
CA GLN A 119 -1.80 -11.40 -1.12
C GLN A 119 -0.90 -12.03 -0.05
N GLN A 120 0.27 -12.55 -0.44
CA GLN A 120 1.23 -13.12 0.52
C GLN A 120 1.79 -12.06 1.47
N ILE A 121 2.12 -10.88 0.95
CA ILE A 121 2.64 -9.76 1.74
C ILE A 121 1.55 -9.26 2.71
N LEU A 122 0.30 -9.18 2.25
CA LEU A 122 -0.81 -8.72 3.09
C LEU A 122 -0.95 -9.57 4.37
N ASN A 123 -0.73 -10.89 4.29
CA ASN A 123 -0.86 -11.80 5.43
C ASN A 123 0.02 -11.41 6.63
N PHE A 124 1.27 -10.99 6.39
CA PHE A 124 2.14 -10.55 7.48
C PHE A 124 1.94 -9.06 7.81
N ALA A 125 1.63 -8.24 6.79
CA ALA A 125 1.42 -6.80 6.98
C ALA A 125 0.23 -6.52 7.91
N VAL A 126 -0.86 -7.29 7.81
CA VAL A 126 -2.02 -7.21 8.74
C VAL A 126 -1.56 -7.40 10.18
N LYS A 127 -0.76 -8.44 10.45
CA LYS A 127 -0.28 -8.75 11.81
C LYS A 127 0.61 -7.64 12.33
N ALA A 128 1.63 -7.24 11.55
CA ALA A 128 2.58 -6.21 11.94
C ALA A 128 1.90 -4.82 12.15
N ALA A 129 0.88 -4.50 11.36
CA ALA A 129 0.10 -3.26 11.53
C ALA A 129 -0.68 -3.22 12.85
N GLY A 130 -1.07 -4.38 13.39
CA GLY A 130 -1.79 -4.49 14.66
C GLY A 130 -0.90 -4.49 15.90
N GLU A 131 0.43 -4.56 15.74
CA GLU A 131 1.36 -4.55 16.86
C GLU A 131 1.43 -3.15 17.50
N SER A 132 1.67 -3.08 18.81
CA SER A 132 1.67 -1.83 19.60
C SER A 132 2.85 -0.90 19.31
N MET A 133 3.77 -1.31 18.44
CA MET A 133 4.97 -0.55 18.06
C MET A 133 4.62 0.47 16.97
N SER A 134 4.74 1.77 17.27
CA SER A 134 4.26 2.84 16.39
C SER A 134 4.93 2.85 15.01
N GLU A 135 6.24 2.64 14.94
CA GLU A 135 6.99 2.68 13.68
C GLU A 135 6.74 1.44 12.82
N LEU A 136 6.79 0.24 13.42
CA LEU A 136 6.46 -1.01 12.73
C LEU A 136 5.02 -0.97 12.21
N SER A 137 4.07 -0.56 13.05
CA SER A 137 2.66 -0.50 12.69
C SER A 137 2.42 0.48 11.53
N ARG A 138 3.05 1.67 11.58
CA ARG A 138 2.95 2.68 10.51
C ARG A 138 3.53 2.18 9.20
N GLU A 139 4.69 1.55 9.24
CA GLU A 139 5.34 1.04 8.04
C GLU A 139 4.57 -0.15 7.44
N ALA A 140 4.14 -1.10 8.27
CA ALA A 140 3.30 -2.22 7.87
C ALA A 140 1.96 -1.76 7.28
N ALA A 141 1.35 -0.70 7.81
CA ALA A 141 0.16 -0.11 7.24
C ALA A 141 0.41 0.48 5.84
N GLY A 142 1.59 1.04 5.58
CA GLY A 142 2.00 1.50 4.24
C GLY A 142 2.12 0.33 3.25
N ILE A 143 2.77 -0.76 3.66
CA ILE A 143 2.90 -1.99 2.87
C ILE A 143 1.52 -2.61 2.62
N PHE A 144 0.63 -2.61 3.62
CA PHE A 144 -0.75 -3.05 3.49
C PHE A 144 -1.47 -2.27 2.38
N ILE A 145 -1.42 -0.94 2.43
CA ILE A 145 -2.08 -0.08 1.43
C ILE A 145 -1.46 -0.31 0.04
N TRP A 146 -0.15 -0.55 -0.05
CA TRP A 146 0.47 -0.98 -1.29
C TRP A 146 -0.16 -2.28 -1.81
N CYS A 147 -0.38 -3.31 -0.97
CA CYS A 147 -1.05 -4.55 -1.41
C CYS A 147 -2.44 -4.29 -2.01
N LEU A 148 -3.22 -3.38 -1.40
CA LEU A 148 -4.54 -2.98 -1.91
C LEU A 148 -4.48 -2.39 -3.33
N SER A 149 -3.42 -1.63 -3.64
CA SER A 149 -3.20 -1.08 -5.00
C SER A 149 -2.84 -2.13 -6.05
N GLN A 150 -2.33 -3.30 -5.62
CA GLN A 150 -1.85 -4.33 -6.55
C GLN A 150 -2.92 -5.37 -6.89
N ASN A 151 -3.86 -5.64 -5.98
CA ASN A 151 -4.84 -6.71 -6.17
C ASN A 151 -6.17 -6.43 -5.46
N ALA A 152 -7.27 -6.44 -6.21
CA ALA A 152 -8.61 -6.29 -5.65
C ALA A 152 -8.96 -7.39 -4.62
N ASP A 153 -8.40 -8.59 -4.74
CA ASP A 153 -8.62 -9.66 -3.76
C ASP A 153 -8.00 -9.36 -2.38
N CYS A 154 -7.05 -8.42 -2.28
CA CYS A 154 -6.53 -7.95 -1.00
C CYS A 154 -7.63 -7.24 -0.17
N TYR A 155 -8.61 -6.62 -0.82
CA TYR A 155 -9.79 -6.07 -0.12
C TYR A 155 -10.67 -7.16 0.47
N LYS A 156 -10.87 -8.27 -0.26
CA LYS A 156 -11.63 -9.43 0.25
C LYS A 156 -10.90 -10.08 1.43
N GLN A 157 -9.58 -10.18 1.36
CA GLN A 157 -8.75 -10.66 2.47
C GLN A 157 -8.87 -9.74 3.69
N TRP A 158 -8.79 -8.42 3.49
CA TRP A 158 -9.01 -7.45 4.55
C TRP A 158 -10.40 -7.61 5.18
N ASP A 159 -11.45 -7.75 4.36
CA ASP A 159 -12.81 -7.93 4.85
C ASP A 159 -13.00 -9.16 5.74
N LYS A 160 -12.36 -10.27 5.35
CA LYS A 160 -12.39 -11.53 6.09
C LYS A 160 -11.71 -11.44 7.45
N VAL A 161 -10.60 -10.70 7.54
CA VAL A 161 -9.78 -10.64 8.78
C VAL A 161 -10.05 -9.40 9.64
N TYR A 162 -10.96 -8.52 9.20
CA TYR A 162 -11.21 -7.20 9.80
C TYR A 162 -11.55 -7.25 11.29
N GLN A 163 -12.53 -8.07 11.67
CA GLN A 163 -12.97 -8.18 13.06
C GLN A 163 -11.88 -8.80 13.94
N ASP A 164 -11.07 -9.72 13.43
CA ASP A 164 -9.97 -10.33 14.20
C ASP A 164 -8.73 -9.43 14.29
N ASN A 165 -8.64 -8.37 13.47
CA ASN A 165 -7.46 -7.50 13.35
C ASN A 165 -7.89 -6.03 13.33
N LEU A 166 -8.70 -5.64 14.32
CA LEU A 166 -9.34 -4.33 14.34
C LEU A 166 -8.32 -3.20 14.57
N GLU A 167 -7.34 -3.41 15.43
CA GLU A 167 -6.22 -2.51 15.71
C GLU A 167 -5.42 -2.22 14.44
N ALA A 168 -5.08 -3.29 13.69
CA ALA A 168 -4.40 -3.19 12.41
C ALA A 168 -5.23 -2.39 11.40
N SER A 169 -6.53 -2.69 11.33
CA SER A 169 -7.45 -1.99 10.43
C SER A 169 -7.58 -0.51 10.79
N VAL A 170 -7.61 -0.15 12.08
CA VAL A 170 -7.58 1.24 12.53
C VAL A 170 -6.29 1.93 12.11
N ALA A 171 -5.13 1.28 12.23
CA ALA A 171 -3.84 1.83 11.80
C ALA A 171 -3.82 2.08 10.28
N VAL A 172 -4.28 1.12 9.48
CA VAL A 172 -4.38 1.23 8.02
C VAL A 172 -5.34 2.34 7.60
N LEU A 173 -6.54 2.36 8.18
CA LEU A 173 -7.56 3.39 7.89
C LEU A 173 -7.09 4.78 8.30
N LYS A 174 -6.41 4.91 9.44
CA LYS A 174 -5.81 6.16 9.90
C LYS A 174 -4.77 6.65 8.89
N LYS A 175 -3.81 5.81 8.52
CA LYS A 175 -2.76 6.15 7.55
C LYS A 175 -3.34 6.54 6.19
N LEU A 176 -4.29 5.76 5.68
CA LEU A 176 -4.99 6.06 4.43
C LEU A 176 -5.75 7.40 4.50
N SER A 177 -6.33 7.74 5.65
CA SER A 177 -7.01 9.01 5.88
C SER A 177 -6.04 10.19 6.02
N GLU A 178 -4.87 10.01 6.64
CA GLU A 178 -3.88 11.08 6.83
C GLU A 178 -3.13 11.37 5.52
N GLU A 179 -2.75 10.33 4.77
CA GLU A 179 -1.91 10.41 3.56
C GLU A 179 -2.72 10.22 2.26
N TRP A 180 -4.01 10.54 2.29
CA TRP A 180 -4.94 10.27 1.18
C TRP A 180 -4.48 10.78 -0.18
N LYS A 181 -3.84 11.94 -0.26
CA LYS A 181 -3.34 12.49 -1.53
C LYS A 181 -2.32 11.56 -2.19
N GLU A 182 -1.50 10.89 -1.40
CA GLU A 182 -0.50 9.95 -1.92
C GLU A 182 -1.15 8.65 -2.41
N TYR A 183 -2.07 8.08 -1.61
CA TYR A 183 -2.63 6.77 -1.91
C TYR A 183 -3.80 6.80 -2.90
N SER A 184 -4.56 7.89 -2.97
CA SER A 184 -5.76 7.97 -3.81
C SER A 184 -5.45 7.71 -5.30
N VAL A 185 -4.30 8.17 -5.79
CA VAL A 185 -3.89 7.93 -7.18
C VAL A 185 -3.60 6.45 -7.44
N LYS A 186 -3.05 5.74 -6.45
CA LYS A 186 -2.66 4.32 -6.53
C LYS A 186 -3.85 3.37 -6.34
N LEU A 187 -4.91 3.81 -5.66
CA LEU A 187 -6.08 3.00 -5.31
C LEU A 187 -7.27 3.18 -6.26
N SER A 188 -7.12 3.99 -7.31
CA SER A 188 -8.14 4.12 -8.36
C SER A 188 -8.16 2.85 -9.24
N PRO A 189 -9.34 2.33 -9.62
CA PRO A 189 -10.69 2.80 -9.30
C PRO A 189 -11.11 2.46 -7.86
N PHE A 190 -11.90 3.34 -7.25
CA PHE A 190 -12.24 3.25 -5.82
C PHE A 190 -13.35 2.26 -5.45
N ASP A 191 -13.95 1.55 -6.41
CA ASP A 191 -15.11 0.68 -6.12
C ASP A 191 -14.79 -0.42 -5.08
N PRO A 192 -13.68 -1.17 -5.16
CA PRO A 192 -13.33 -2.16 -4.14
C PRO A 192 -13.14 -1.54 -2.75
N LEU A 193 -12.51 -0.36 -2.68
CA LEU A 193 -12.36 0.39 -1.44
C LEU A 193 -13.71 0.81 -0.88
N ARG A 194 -14.61 1.36 -1.72
CA ARG A 194 -15.93 1.83 -1.29
C ARG A 194 -16.75 0.69 -0.69
N THR A 195 -16.84 -0.45 -1.39
CA THR A 195 -17.57 -1.63 -0.90
C THR A 195 -17.00 -2.14 0.42
N THR A 196 -15.68 -2.23 0.54
CA THR A 196 -15.02 -2.70 1.76
C THR A 196 -15.30 -1.78 2.95
N LEU A 197 -15.20 -0.46 2.77
CA LEU A 197 -15.48 0.51 3.82
C LEU A 197 -16.95 0.50 4.24
N GLN A 198 -17.89 0.29 3.31
CA GLN A 198 -19.31 0.12 3.64
C GLN A 198 -19.54 -1.13 4.50
N ASN A 199 -18.92 -2.26 4.14
CA ASN A 199 -18.99 -3.49 4.94
C ASN A 199 -18.43 -3.29 6.35
N PHE A 200 -17.30 -2.58 6.49
CA PHE A 200 -16.73 -2.26 7.80
C PHE A 200 -17.67 -1.44 8.65
N ARG A 201 -18.31 -0.42 8.08
CA ARG A 201 -19.28 0.38 8.82
C ARG A 201 -20.45 -0.46 9.33
N HIS A 202 -20.98 -1.35 8.51
CA HIS A 202 -22.04 -2.27 8.94
C HIS A 202 -21.58 -3.18 10.08
N LYS A 203 -20.39 -3.80 9.96
CA LYS A 203 -19.78 -4.63 11.01
C LYS A 203 -19.55 -3.85 12.31
N ASN A 204 -19.14 -2.59 12.22
CA ASN A 204 -18.91 -1.71 13.37
C ASN A 204 -20.22 -1.35 14.07
N GLU A 205 -21.24 -0.96 13.31
CA GLU A 205 -22.57 -0.63 13.82
C GLU A 205 -23.20 -1.82 14.53
N GLN A 206 -23.11 -3.02 13.94
CA GLN A 206 -23.58 -4.26 14.55
C GLN A 206 -22.85 -4.55 15.87
N ALA A 207 -21.52 -4.48 15.88
CA ALA A 207 -20.73 -4.77 17.08
C ALA A 207 -21.01 -3.79 18.22
N LEU A 208 -21.20 -2.50 17.91
CA LEU A 208 -21.54 -1.48 18.90
C LEU A 208 -22.96 -1.67 19.45
N ALA A 209 -23.92 -2.06 18.62
CA ALA A 209 -25.30 -2.32 19.04
C ALA A 209 -25.42 -3.58 19.91
N SER A 210 -24.62 -4.62 19.65
CA SER A 210 -24.63 -5.87 20.42
C SER A 210 -23.86 -5.79 21.76
N GLY A 211 -23.37 -4.61 22.15
CA GLY A 211 -22.57 -4.44 23.36
C GLY A 211 -21.15 -5.01 23.20
N ALA A 212 -20.36 -4.42 22.29
CA ALA A 212 -18.95 -4.75 22.14
C ALA A 212 -18.21 -4.74 23.48
N GLU A 213 -17.25 -5.64 23.67
CA GLU A 213 -16.34 -5.61 24.81
C GLU A 213 -15.75 -4.20 24.98
N ALA A 214 -15.73 -3.68 26.21
CA ALA A 214 -15.33 -2.31 26.51
C ALA A 214 -13.95 -1.94 25.92
N GLY A 215 -13.02 -2.90 25.84
CA GLY A 215 -11.70 -2.71 25.23
C GLY A 215 -11.73 -2.49 23.72
N ARG A 216 -12.71 -3.06 23.01
CA ARG A 216 -12.82 -3.05 21.55
C ARG A 216 -13.73 -1.95 21.01
N GLU A 217 -14.64 -1.45 21.84
CA GLU A 217 -15.58 -0.37 21.50
C GLU A 217 -14.86 0.86 20.90
N LYS A 218 -13.74 1.27 21.53
CA LYS A 218 -12.91 2.39 21.05
C LYS A 218 -12.36 2.15 19.65
N HIS A 219 -11.93 0.93 19.35
CA HIS A 219 -11.39 0.58 18.05
C HIS A 219 -12.48 0.58 16.97
N TYR A 220 -13.68 0.08 17.27
CA TYR A 220 -14.82 0.15 16.35
C TYR A 220 -15.23 1.60 16.04
N LYS A 221 -15.30 2.46 17.05
CA LYS A 221 -15.59 3.90 16.86
C LYS A 221 -14.53 4.59 16.01
N ASN A 222 -13.25 4.31 16.25
CA ASN A 222 -12.16 4.87 15.45
C ASN A 222 -12.21 4.39 14.00
N ALA A 223 -12.43 3.09 13.78
CA ALA A 223 -12.52 2.52 12.45
C ALA A 223 -13.69 3.13 11.66
N ASP A 224 -14.87 3.25 12.27
CA ASP A 224 -16.03 3.89 11.64
C ASP A 224 -15.77 5.37 11.30
N LYS A 225 -15.15 6.13 12.21
CA LYS A 225 -14.73 7.52 11.96
C LYS A 225 -13.85 7.64 10.71
N TYR A 226 -12.83 6.80 10.58
CA TYR A 226 -11.95 6.83 9.41
C TYR A 226 -12.66 6.34 8.15
N CYS A 227 -13.49 5.30 8.22
CA CYS A 227 -14.31 4.84 7.10
C CYS A 227 -15.19 5.96 6.54
N LYS A 228 -15.90 6.70 7.41
CA LYS A 228 -16.73 7.85 7.02
C LYS A 228 -15.90 8.94 6.33
N THR A 229 -14.73 9.25 6.88
CA THR A 229 -13.82 10.26 6.32
C THR A 229 -13.37 9.88 4.91
N ILE A 230 -12.95 8.63 4.70
CA ILE A 230 -12.46 8.15 3.42
C ILE A 230 -13.60 8.03 2.39
N LEU A 231 -14.76 7.48 2.78
CA LEU A 231 -15.94 7.39 1.91
C LEU A 231 -16.39 8.77 1.41
N GLY A 232 -16.34 9.79 2.29
CA GLY A 232 -16.63 11.17 1.91
C GLY A 232 -15.66 11.70 0.83
N ARG A 233 -14.38 11.33 0.89
CA ARG A 233 -13.37 11.72 -0.11
C ARG A 233 -13.54 10.98 -1.43
N VAL A 234 -13.80 9.67 -1.39
CA VAL A 234 -14.06 8.84 -2.58
C VAL A 234 -15.29 9.33 -3.34
N SER A 235 -16.32 9.78 -2.63
CA SER A 235 -17.58 10.23 -3.24
C SER A 235 -17.48 11.61 -3.91
N ARG A 236 -16.57 12.48 -3.44
CA ARG A 236 -16.38 13.84 -3.98
C ARG A 236 -15.70 13.86 -5.36
N GLY A 237 -14.95 12.83 -5.73
CA GLY A 237 -14.28 12.73 -7.03
C GLY A 237 -15.22 12.63 -8.25
N HIS A 238 -16.50 12.31 -8.05
CA HIS A 238 -17.54 12.31 -9.10
C HIS A 238 -18.49 13.51 -9.01
N GLY A 239 -18.32 14.39 -8.01
CA GLY A 239 -19.27 15.48 -7.73
C GLY A 239 -19.28 16.61 -8.76
N CYS A 240 -18.19 16.80 -9.52
CA CYS A 240 -18.09 17.88 -10.51
C CYS A 240 -18.93 17.60 -11.78
N LEU A 241 -19.17 16.32 -12.11
CA LEU A 241 -20.01 15.97 -13.27
C LEU A 241 -21.51 16.24 -13.01
N LYS A 242 -21.99 16.03 -11.79
CA LYS A 242 -23.41 16.30 -11.45
C LYS A 242 -23.71 17.80 -11.35
N SER A 243 -22.78 18.60 -10.83
CA SER A 243 -22.91 20.07 -10.86
C SER A 243 -22.88 20.59 -12.30
N MET A 244 -22.05 20.01 -13.17
CA MET A 244 -21.98 20.46 -14.57
C MET A 244 -23.20 20.08 -15.38
N ALA A 245 -23.79 18.90 -15.14
CA ALA A 245 -25.07 18.52 -15.75
C ALA A 245 -26.21 19.47 -15.33
N LEU A 246 -26.25 19.89 -14.06
CA LEU A 246 -27.24 20.87 -13.59
C LEU A 246 -27.04 22.26 -14.20
N VAL A 247 -25.78 22.70 -14.39
CA VAL A 247 -25.47 23.97 -15.07
C VAL A 247 -25.89 23.90 -16.54
N VAL A 248 -25.63 22.80 -17.24
CA VAL A 248 -26.05 22.62 -18.65
C VAL A 248 -27.58 22.65 -18.79
N VAL A 249 -28.32 21.99 -17.89
CA VAL A 249 -29.79 22.02 -17.90
C VAL A 249 -30.32 23.42 -17.59
N ALA A 250 -29.75 24.11 -16.60
CA ALA A 250 -30.16 25.48 -16.26
C ALA A 250 -29.90 26.47 -17.39
N VAL A 251 -28.77 26.36 -18.09
CA VAL A 251 -28.45 27.18 -19.28
C VAL A 251 -29.39 26.86 -20.44
N ALA A 252 -29.71 25.59 -20.69
CA ALA A 252 -30.63 25.20 -21.76
C ALA A 252 -32.07 25.71 -21.51
N VAL A 253 -32.56 25.61 -20.27
CA VAL A 253 -33.88 26.13 -19.88
C VAL A 253 -33.90 27.66 -19.94
N GLY A 254 -32.85 28.33 -19.46
CA GLY A 254 -32.73 29.78 -19.54
C GLY A 254 -32.71 30.29 -21.00
N ALA A 255 -32.01 29.61 -21.89
CA ALA A 255 -31.95 29.97 -23.31
C ALA A 255 -33.28 29.73 -24.04
N ALA A 256 -33.99 28.63 -23.73
CA ALA A 256 -35.29 28.32 -24.31
C ALA A 256 -36.41 29.31 -23.85
N VAL A 257 -36.32 29.83 -22.63
CA VAL A 257 -37.28 30.83 -22.12
C VAL A 257 -37.00 32.23 -22.68
N MET A 258 -35.72 32.57 -22.92
CA MET A 258 -35.32 33.90 -23.39
C MET A 258 -35.39 34.09 -24.92
N SER A 259 -35.43 33.01 -25.71
CA SER A 259 -35.51 33.12 -27.17
C SER A 259 -36.25 31.93 -27.79
N PRO A 260 -37.56 32.06 -28.12
CA PRO A 260 -38.36 30.93 -28.64
C PRO A 260 -38.04 30.57 -30.10
N ASN A 261 -37.06 31.22 -30.74
CA ASN A 261 -36.69 30.98 -32.12
C ASN A 261 -35.16 30.94 -32.28
N MET A 262 -34.56 29.78 -32.00
CA MET A 262 -33.11 29.62 -31.94
C MET A 262 -32.63 28.55 -32.92
N GLU A 263 -32.62 28.88 -34.21
CA GLU A 263 -32.07 28.02 -35.28
C GLU A 263 -30.53 28.00 -35.37
N SER A 264 -29.80 28.71 -34.50
CA SER A 264 -28.34 28.83 -34.65
C SER A 264 -27.51 28.59 -33.39
N LEU A 265 -27.97 27.73 -32.47
CA LEU A 265 -27.05 27.24 -31.44
C LEU A 265 -26.13 26.21 -32.08
N ASP A 266 -24.92 26.64 -32.45
CA ASP A 266 -23.93 25.81 -33.15
C ASP A 266 -23.34 24.76 -32.19
N TRP A 267 -24.08 23.66 -32.02
CA TRP A 267 -23.80 22.54 -31.12
C TRP A 267 -22.39 21.96 -31.30
N LYS A 268 -21.77 22.16 -32.47
CA LYS A 268 -20.40 21.73 -32.76
C LYS A 268 -19.36 22.47 -31.91
N LYS A 269 -19.55 23.76 -31.60
CA LYS A 269 -18.61 24.52 -30.75
C LYS A 269 -18.66 24.10 -29.29
N LEU A 270 -19.86 23.77 -28.80
CA LEU A 270 -20.05 23.26 -27.43
C LEU A 270 -19.45 21.86 -27.26
N ALA A 271 -19.61 20.97 -28.25
CA ALA A 271 -19.00 19.64 -28.23
C ALA A 271 -17.46 19.69 -28.21
N VAL A 272 -16.84 20.66 -28.91
CA VAL A 272 -15.38 20.84 -28.92
C VAL A 272 -14.84 21.29 -27.56
N VAL A 273 -15.54 22.20 -26.87
CA VAL A 273 -15.13 22.66 -25.52
C VAL A 273 -15.25 21.52 -24.50
N ILE A 274 -16.31 20.73 -24.58
CA ILE A 274 -16.53 19.59 -23.66
C ILE A 274 -15.49 18.48 -23.89
N ASN A 275 -15.15 18.17 -25.14
CA ASN A 275 -14.12 17.17 -25.45
C ASN A 275 -12.69 17.63 -25.11
N SER A 276 -12.44 18.95 -25.02
CA SER A 276 -11.12 19.49 -24.66
C SER A 276 -10.80 19.42 -23.15
N GLN A 277 -11.79 19.08 -22.31
CA GLN A 277 -11.65 19.06 -20.84
C GLN A 277 -11.73 17.65 -20.21
N LEU A 278 -11.81 16.59 -21.02
CA LEU A 278 -11.72 15.21 -20.56
C LEU A 278 -10.34 14.63 -20.93
N PRO A 279 -9.46 14.30 -19.96
CA PRO A 279 -8.30 13.48 -20.26
C PRO A 279 -8.75 12.01 -20.39
N PHE A 280 -8.23 11.33 -21.42
CA PHE A 280 -8.20 9.87 -21.48
C PHE A 280 -7.38 9.28 -20.32
#